data_AF-A8NSW1-F1
#
_entry.id   AF-A8NSW1-F1
#
_cell.length_a   1.000
_cell.length_b   1.000
_cell.length_c   1.000
_cell.angle_alpha   90.00
_cell.angle_beta   90.00
_cell.angle_gamma   90.00
#
_symmetry.space_group_name_H-M   'P 1'
#
loop_
_entity.id
_entity.type
_entity.pdbx_description
1 polymer ?
#
loop_
_entity_poly.entity_id
_entity_poly.type
_entity_poly.pdbx_seq_one_letter_code
_entity_poly.pdbx_strand_id
1 'polypeptide(L)' 'MSPRGAQWGVVDPDLKLKKVHGVRVVDCSVMPYIIAGHTMAPAYAIAERASDLIRKAW' A
#
# COMPACT_ATOMS: atom_id res chain seq x y z
N MET A 1 -6.15 1.89 -0.28
CA MET A 1 -5.99 0.43 -0.12
C MET A 1 -7.34 -0.17 0.25
N SER A 2 -7.64 -1.39 -0.21
CA SER A 2 -8.93 -2.05 0.03
C SER A 2 -8.73 -3.57 0.12
N PRO A 3 -9.68 -4.34 0.69
CA PRO A 3 -9.62 -5.80 0.68
C PRO A 3 -9.46 -6.38 -0.74
N ARG A 4 -8.82 -7.56 -0.83
CA ARG A 4 -8.70 -8.26 -2.12
C ARG A 4 -10.08 -8.59 -2.67
N GLY A 5 -10.26 -8.41 -3.98
CA GLY A 5 -11.55 -8.64 -4.66
C GLY A 5 -12.59 -7.53 -4.48
N ALA A 6 -12.32 -6.51 -3.64
CA ALA A 6 -13.19 -5.35 -3.54
C ALA A 6 -13.27 -4.62 -4.88
N GLN A 7 -14.48 -4.22 -5.28
CA GLN A 7 -14.74 -3.47 -6.53
C GLN A 7 -14.36 -1.98 -6.43
N TRP A 8 -13.96 -1.53 -5.24
CA TRP A 8 -13.48 -0.17 -4.96
C TRP A 8 -12.02 -0.21 -4.47
N GLY A 9 -11.35 0.95 -4.46
CA GLY A 9 -9.95 1.08 -4.06
C GLY A 9 -8.95 0.62 -5.12
N VAL A 10 -7.77 1.25 -5.15
CA VAL A 10 -6.78 1.13 -6.24
C VAL A 10 -5.76 0.01 -6.02
N VAL A 11 -5.41 -0.27 -4.75
CA VAL A 11 -4.41 -1.28 -4.38
C VAL A 11 -4.96 -2.29 -3.39
N ASP A 12 -4.43 -3.51 -3.45
CA ASP A 12 -4.66 -4.58 -2.49
C ASP A 12 -3.87 -4.36 -1.17
N PRO A 13 -4.12 -5.14 -0.10
CA PRO A 13 -3.43 -4.98 1.19
C PRO A 13 -1.91 -5.23 1.17
N ASP A 14 -1.39 -5.82 0.10
CA ASP A 14 0.04 -6.03 -0.19
C ASP A 14 0.62 -4.98 -1.15
N LEU A 15 -0.08 -3.85 -1.31
CA LEU A 15 0.32 -2.66 -2.07
C LEU A 15 0.41 -2.89 -3.59
N LYS A 16 -0.04 -4.04 -4.09
CA LYS A 16 -0.11 -4.31 -5.52
C LYS A 16 -1.22 -3.52 -6.19
N LEU A 17 -0.90 -2.93 -7.33
CA LEU A 17 -1.88 -2.22 -8.15
C LEU A 17 -2.88 -3.21 -8.74
N LYS A 18 -4.17 -2.97 -8.52
CA LYS A 18 -5.21 -3.84 -9.07
C LYS A 18 -5.19 -3.77 -10.60
N LYS A 19 -5.43 -4.92 -11.24
CA LYS A 19 -5.47 -5.07 -12.72
C LYS A 19 -4.15 -4.81 -13.46
N VAL A 20 -3.04 -4.62 -12.73
CA VAL A 20 -1.71 -4.41 -13.31
C VAL A 20 -0.72 -5.37 -12.64
N HIS A 21 0.15 -5.98 -13.43
CA HIS A 21 1.18 -6.89 -12.93
C HIS A 21 2.51 -6.18 -12.75
N GLY A 22 3.30 -6.61 -11.76
CA GLY A 22 4.65 -6.08 -11.52
C GLY A 22 4.72 -4.69 -10.89
N VAL A 23 3.59 -4.04 -10.61
CA VAL A 23 3.55 -2.67 -10.06
C VAL A 23 3.02 -2.65 -8.62
N ARG A 24 3.69 -1.89 -7.76
CA ARG A 24 3.24 -1.55 -6.41
C ARG A 24 3.27 -0.04 -6.22
N VAL A 25 2.35 0.47 -5.40
CA VAL A 25 2.32 1.89 -4.98
C VAL A 25 2.69 1.94 -3.51
N VAL A 26 3.73 2.69 -3.17
CA VAL A 26 4.26 2.79 -1.79
C VAL A 26 4.39 4.27 -1.44
N ASP A 27 3.30 4.83 -0.95
CA ASP A 27 3.16 6.25 -0.62
C ASP A 27 1.93 6.47 0.30
N CYS A 28 1.80 7.65 0.89
CA CYS A 28 0.63 8.08 1.65
C CYS A 28 -0.70 7.89 0.91
N SER A 29 -0.72 8.00 -0.42
CA SER A 29 -1.91 7.81 -1.26
C SER A 29 -2.58 6.44 -1.11
N VAL A 30 -1.90 5.42 -0.57
CA VAL A 30 -2.51 4.10 -0.35
C VAL A 30 -3.32 4.01 0.93
N MET A 31 -3.19 4.98 1.85
CA MET A 31 -3.93 4.99 3.11
C MET A 31 -5.44 5.07 2.85
N PRO A 32 -6.27 4.19 3.44
CA PRO A 32 -7.72 4.23 3.24
C PRO A 32 -8.38 5.44 3.92
N TYR A 33 -7.76 5.95 4.97
CA TYR A 33 -8.19 7.13 5.72
C TYR A 33 -6.97 7.97 6.08
N ILE A 34 -7.17 9.28 6.23
CA ILE A 34 -6.12 10.19 6.69
C ILE A 34 -5.89 9.96 8.18
N ILE A 35 -4.63 9.80 8.56
CA ILE A 35 -4.23 9.63 9.96
C ILE A 35 -4.24 11.00 10.65
N ALA A 36 -4.76 11.06 11.87
CA ALA A 36 -4.72 12.27 12.69
C ALA A 36 -3.29 12.48 13.22
N GLY A 37 -2.46 13.18 12.44
CA GLY A 37 -1.06 13.46 12.78
C GLY A 37 -0.20 13.74 11.55
N HIS A 38 1.10 13.93 11.78
CA HIS A 38 2.05 14.17 10.68
C HIS A 38 2.26 12.88 9.86
N THR A 39 2.12 12.97 8.53
CA THR A 39 2.14 11.80 7.62
C THR A 39 3.50 11.14 7.46
N MET A 40 4.57 11.77 7.93
CA MET A 40 5.93 11.21 7.93
C MET A 40 6.01 9.83 8.60
N ALA A 41 5.48 9.69 9.82
CA ALA A 41 5.53 8.41 10.54
C ALA A 41 4.79 7.28 9.81
N PRO A 42 3.52 7.46 9.35
CA PRO A 42 2.86 6.40 8.60
C PRO A 42 3.44 6.16 7.20
N ALA A 43 4.01 7.18 6.54
CA ALA A 43 4.74 6.97 5.30
C ALA A 43 5.91 6.00 5.49
N TYR A 44 6.71 6.22 6.54
CA TYR A 44 7.81 5.30 6.88
C TYR A 44 7.31 3.90 7.24
N ALA A 45 6.23 3.77 8.03
CA ALA A 45 5.66 2.47 8.38
C ALA A 45 5.16 1.68 7.14
N ILE A 46 4.54 2.37 6.17
CA ILE A 46 4.13 1.76 4.91
C ILE A 46 5.35 1.32 4.09
N ALA A 47 6.39 2.16 4.02
CA ALA A 47 7.63 1.85 3.30
C ALA A 47 8.36 0.64 3.91
N GLU A 48 8.46 0.57 5.24
CA GLU A 48 9.06 -0.57 5.95
C GLU A 48 8.33 -1.87 5.63
N ARG A 49 6.99 -1.87 5.74
CA ARG A 49 6.17 -3.03 5.38
C ARG A 49 6.30 -3.39 3.90
N ALA A 50 6.39 -2.40 3.01
CA ALA A 50 6.56 -2.63 1.58
C ALA A 50 7.90 -3.31 1.26
N SER A 51 8.98 -2.91 1.93
CA SER A 51 10.31 -3.52 1.80
C SER A 51 10.25 -5.03 2.08
N ASP A 52 9.59 -5.43 3.17
CA ASP A 52 9.39 -6.84 3.51
C ASP A 52 8.56 -7.60 2.48
N LEU A 53 7.48 -7.00 1.98
CA LEU A 53 6.62 -7.62 0.96
C LEU A 53 7.32 -7.78 -0.39
N ILE A 54 8.19 -6.84 -0.75
CA ILE A 54 8.98 -6.89 -1.98
C ILE A 54 10.07 -7.95 -1.84
N ARG A 55 10.82 -7.94 -0.74
CA ARG A 55 11.86 -8.93 -0.45
C ARG A 55 11.32 -10.37 -0.46
N LYS A 56 10.13 -10.60 0.10
CA LYS A 56 9.49 -11.94 0.11
C LYS A 56 8.97 -12.39 -1.26
N ALA A 57 8.79 -11.48 -2.20
CA ALA A 57 8.23 -11.75 -3.52
C ALA A 57 9.29 -11.81 -4.63
N TRP A 58 10.56 -11.60 -4.27
CA TRP A 58 11.73 -11.76 -5.14
C TRP A 58 12.23 -13.20 -5.06
#